data_AF-G3P6F8-F1
#
_entry.id   AF-G3P6F8-F1
#
_cell.length_a   1.000
_cell.length_b   1.000
_cell.length_c   1.000
_cell.angle_alpha   90.00
_cell.angle_beta   90.00
_cell.angle_gamma   90.00
#
_symmetry.space_group_name_H-M   'P 1'
#
loop_
_entity.id
_entity.type
_entity.pdbx_description
1 polymer ?
#
loop_
_entity_poly.entity_id
_entity_poly.type
_entity_poly.pdbx_seq_one_letter_code
_entity_poly.pdbx_strand_id
1 'polypeptide(L)'
;FLKDYHEKRIIHRRKDTAISKEEQRTILQRKDIDISSRRKSNCVKEVEKLQEKRERRRIQQQELREKRAQEVDTTIPNYEIMYMIRDFRASLDYRPLTTADLIEEHKICVCVRKRPLNKKELAMKDLDVITIPSKDVVMVHEPKQKVDLTRYLENQTFRFDYAFDDSTANEMVYRFTARPLVETIFERGMATCFAYGQTGSGKTHTMGGDFSGKNQDCSKGIYALAARDVFLMLKKPNYRKLDLQVYATFFEIYSGKVFDLLNRKAKLRVLEDGKQQVQVVGLQEKDVKCTEDVLKLIEVGNSCRTSGQTSANAHSSRSHAVFQIILRRKGKMHGKFSLIDLAGNERGADTSSADRQTRLEGAEINKSLLALKECIRALGRNKPHTPFRASKLTQVLRDSFIGENSRTCMIATISPGMTSCENTLNTLRYANSSESSPHAHYE
;
A
#
# COMPACT_ATOMS: atom_id res chain seq x y z
N PHE A 1 5.22 38.63 -18.10
CA PHE A 1 4.18 38.01 -18.96
C PHE A 1 3.20 37.13 -18.19
N LEU A 2 3.61 36.03 -17.52
CA LEU A 2 2.65 35.15 -16.79
C LEU A 2 2.00 35.76 -15.53
N LYS A 3 2.72 36.60 -14.77
CA LYS A 3 2.16 37.33 -13.61
C LYS A 3 1.10 38.37 -14.03
N ASP A 4 1.42 39.15 -15.05
CA ASP A 4 0.53 40.14 -15.67
C ASP A 4 -0.77 39.52 -16.21
N TYR A 5 -0.68 38.30 -16.77
CA TYR A 5 -1.84 37.58 -17.28
C TYR A 5 -2.77 37.12 -16.15
N HIS A 6 -2.22 36.70 -15.01
CA HIS A 6 -3.00 36.31 -13.83
C HIS A 6 -3.67 37.52 -13.15
N GLU A 7 -2.98 38.65 -13.02
CA GLU A 7 -3.55 39.88 -12.46
C GLU A 7 -4.68 40.43 -13.35
N LYS A 8 -4.48 40.48 -14.67
CA LYS A 8 -5.52 40.90 -15.61
C LYS A 8 -6.74 39.97 -15.57
N ARG A 9 -6.55 38.67 -15.36
CA ARG A 9 -7.64 37.68 -15.25
C ARG A 9 -8.43 37.79 -13.93
N ILE A 10 -7.77 38.17 -12.83
CA ILE A 10 -8.43 38.46 -11.54
C ILE A 10 -9.27 39.75 -11.65
N ILE A 11 -8.73 40.78 -12.30
CA ILE A 11 -9.46 42.04 -12.53
C ILE A 11 -10.64 41.81 -13.47
N HIS A 12 -10.49 40.98 -14.51
CA HIS A 12 -11.58 40.64 -15.43
C HIS A 12 -12.69 39.84 -14.72
N ARG A 13 -12.35 38.81 -13.92
CA ARG A 13 -13.34 38.10 -13.10
C ARG A 13 -14.06 39.00 -12.10
N ARG A 14 -13.35 39.94 -11.45
CA ARG A 14 -13.98 40.91 -10.54
C ARG A 14 -14.93 41.85 -11.28
N LYS A 15 -14.60 42.25 -12.51
CA LYS A 15 -15.49 43.04 -13.38
C LYS A 15 -16.71 42.22 -13.84
N ASP A 16 -16.54 40.97 -14.27
CA ASP A 16 -17.65 40.11 -14.70
C ASP A 16 -18.60 39.79 -13.53
N THR A 17 -18.07 39.64 -12.31
CA THR A 17 -18.89 39.43 -11.11
C THR A 17 -19.61 40.71 -10.67
N ALA A 18 -19.02 41.89 -10.92
CA ALA A 18 -19.66 43.19 -10.65
C ALA A 18 -20.75 43.51 -11.67
N ILE A 19 -20.50 43.24 -12.96
CA ILE A 19 -21.47 43.40 -14.05
C ILE A 19 -22.65 42.44 -13.86
N SER A 20 -22.40 41.19 -13.45
CA SER A 20 -23.46 40.23 -13.08
C SER A 20 -24.28 40.67 -11.87
N LYS A 21 -23.67 41.34 -10.88
CA LYS A 21 -24.38 41.91 -9.72
C LYS A 21 -25.24 43.12 -10.08
N GLU A 22 -24.82 43.95 -11.03
CA GLU A 22 -25.61 45.07 -11.56
C GLU A 22 -26.76 44.58 -12.47
N GLU A 23 -26.51 43.60 -13.34
CA GLU A 23 -27.57 42.99 -14.15
C GLU A 23 -28.61 42.25 -13.29
N GLN A 24 -28.19 41.52 -12.24
CA GLN A 24 -29.13 40.89 -11.30
C GLN A 24 -29.93 41.90 -10.48
N ARG A 25 -29.33 43.03 -10.07
CA ARG A 25 -30.05 44.13 -9.40
C ARG A 25 -31.04 44.81 -10.33
N THR A 26 -30.70 44.94 -11.62
CA THR A 26 -31.58 45.54 -12.64
C THR A 26 -32.74 44.61 -13.02
N ILE A 27 -32.53 43.29 -13.01
CA ILE A 27 -33.59 42.28 -13.20
C ILE A 27 -34.54 42.20 -12.00
N LEU A 28 -34.04 42.41 -10.78
CA LEU A 28 -34.85 42.53 -9.57
C LEU A 28 -35.68 43.83 -9.57
N GLN A 29 -35.10 44.97 -9.96
CA GLN A 29 -35.84 46.25 -10.04
C GLN A 29 -36.85 46.32 -11.20
N ARG A 30 -36.62 45.62 -12.32
CA ARG A 30 -37.59 45.55 -13.42
C ARG A 30 -38.80 44.63 -13.15
N LYS A 31 -38.73 43.75 -12.14
CA LYS A 31 -39.88 42.92 -11.73
C LYS A 31 -40.88 43.64 -10.82
N ASP A 32 -40.49 44.77 -10.24
CA ASP A 32 -41.35 45.53 -9.32
C ASP A 32 -42.27 46.54 -10.03
N ILE A 33 -42.18 46.70 -11.36
CA ILE A 33 -42.94 47.73 -12.10
C ILE A 33 -44.12 47.15 -12.92
N ASP A 34 -44.30 45.83 -13.02
CA ASP A 34 -45.42 45.26 -13.80
C ASP A 34 -46.11 44.06 -13.13
N ILE A 35 -46.68 44.29 -11.94
CA ILE A 35 -47.65 43.36 -11.35
C ILE A 35 -48.91 44.15 -10.97
N SER A 36 -49.75 44.40 -11.98
CA SER A 36 -51.16 44.65 -11.70
C SER A 36 -51.76 43.42 -11.01
N SER A 37 -52.61 43.71 -10.04
CA SER A 37 -53.09 42.80 -8.99
C SER A 37 -53.89 41.59 -9.49
N ARG A 38 -53.23 40.48 -9.80
CA ARG A 38 -53.88 39.15 -9.81
C ARG A 38 -53.68 38.48 -8.46
N ARG A 39 -54.78 38.22 -7.73
CA ARG A 39 -54.78 37.47 -6.47
C ARG A 39 -54.18 36.07 -6.69
N LYS A 40 -52.92 35.88 -6.30
CA LYS A 40 -52.24 34.58 -6.34
C LYS A 40 -52.91 33.62 -5.35
N SER A 41 -53.21 32.40 -5.78
CA SER A 41 -53.72 31.32 -4.94
C SER A 41 -52.74 30.98 -3.80
N ASN A 42 -53.25 30.49 -2.66
CA ASN A 42 -52.42 30.12 -1.51
C ASN A 42 -51.34 29.08 -1.87
N CYS A 43 -51.62 28.16 -2.80
CA CYS A 43 -50.64 27.20 -3.29
C CYS A 43 -49.43 27.89 -3.98
N VAL A 44 -49.70 28.91 -4.80
CA VAL A 44 -48.66 29.68 -5.50
C VAL A 44 -47.79 30.46 -4.51
N LYS A 45 -48.39 31.02 -3.45
CA LYS A 45 -47.66 31.72 -2.39
C LYS A 45 -46.75 30.79 -1.59
N GLU A 46 -47.19 29.56 -1.31
CA GLU A 46 -46.35 28.58 -0.60
C GLU A 46 -45.18 28.08 -1.46
N VAL A 47 -45.38 27.92 -2.77
CA VAL A 47 -44.28 27.61 -3.72
C VAL A 47 -43.26 28.75 -3.79
N GLU A 48 -43.72 30.01 -3.83
CA GLU A 48 -42.85 31.19 -3.80
C GLU A 48 -42.03 31.28 -2.48
N LYS A 49 -42.67 31.03 -1.32
CA LYS A 49 -41.95 30.95 -0.03
C LYS A 49 -40.90 29.83 -0.01
N LEU A 50 -41.22 28.67 -0.59
CA LEU A 50 -40.28 27.55 -0.73
C LEU A 50 -39.08 27.94 -1.61
N GLN A 51 -39.31 28.70 -2.67
CA GLN A 51 -38.28 29.20 -3.56
C GLN A 51 -37.40 30.26 -2.88
N GLU A 52 -37.99 31.24 -2.19
CA GLU A 52 -37.25 32.24 -1.39
C GLU A 52 -36.41 31.58 -0.28
N LYS A 53 -36.95 30.55 0.39
CA LYS A 53 -36.22 29.80 1.42
C LYS A 53 -35.04 29.03 0.82
N ARG A 54 -35.18 28.49 -0.40
CA ARG A 54 -34.08 27.84 -1.15
C ARG A 54 -33.01 28.86 -1.57
N GLU A 55 -33.41 30.04 -2.05
CA GLU A 55 -32.47 31.11 -2.43
C GLU A 55 -31.72 31.67 -1.22
N ARG A 56 -32.41 31.97 -0.11
CA ARG A 56 -31.73 32.38 1.14
C ARG A 56 -30.74 31.35 1.62
N ARG A 57 -31.07 30.05 1.54
CA ARG A 57 -30.16 28.97 1.92
C ARG A 57 -28.93 28.90 1.00
N ARG A 58 -29.10 29.16 -0.31
CA ARG A 58 -27.97 29.25 -1.26
C ARG A 58 -27.07 30.45 -0.95
N ILE A 59 -27.64 31.62 -0.70
CA ILE A 59 -26.89 32.85 -0.35
C ILE A 59 -26.13 32.65 0.95
N GLN A 60 -26.76 32.09 2.00
CA GLN A 60 -26.08 31.79 3.26
C GLN A 60 -24.93 30.79 3.10
N GLN A 61 -25.10 29.73 2.30
CA GLN A 61 -24.02 28.79 2.00
C GLN A 61 -22.89 29.47 1.21
N GLN A 62 -23.22 30.40 0.31
CA GLN A 62 -22.24 31.15 -0.46
C GLN A 62 -21.48 32.16 0.41
N GLU A 63 -22.16 32.91 1.28
CA GLU A 63 -21.53 33.81 2.26
C GLU A 63 -20.63 33.06 3.25
N LEU A 64 -21.07 31.89 3.73
CA LEU A 64 -20.25 31.03 4.60
C LEU A 64 -19.00 30.53 3.86
N ARG A 65 -19.13 30.18 2.57
CA ARG A 65 -18.00 29.78 1.73
C ARG A 65 -17.04 30.94 1.46
N GLU A 66 -17.57 32.14 1.25
CA GLU A 66 -16.77 33.36 1.04
C GLU A 66 -16.04 33.78 2.33
N LYS A 67 -16.69 33.72 3.50
CA LYS A 67 -16.05 33.95 4.80
C LYS A 67 -14.95 32.92 5.08
N ARG A 68 -15.23 31.63 4.88
CA ARG A 68 -14.21 30.57 5.00
C ARG A 68 -13.05 30.82 4.03
N ALA A 69 -13.31 31.21 2.78
CA ALA A 69 -12.27 31.50 1.81
C ALA A 69 -11.38 32.70 2.18
N GLN A 70 -11.86 33.64 3.01
CA GLN A 70 -11.07 34.76 3.52
C GLN A 70 -10.11 34.36 4.66
N GLU A 71 -10.45 33.32 5.42
CA GLU A 71 -9.59 32.75 6.49
C GLU A 71 -8.54 31.77 5.95
N VAL A 72 -8.61 31.45 4.66
CA VAL A 72 -7.82 30.40 4.03
C VAL A 72 -6.52 30.96 3.47
N ASP A 73 -5.40 30.38 3.89
CA ASP A 73 -4.08 30.67 3.30
C ASP A 73 -4.01 30.18 1.85
N THR A 74 -4.35 31.08 0.92
CA THR A 74 -4.30 30.85 -0.53
C THR A 74 -2.89 30.62 -1.07
N THR A 75 -1.83 30.79 -0.26
CA THR A 75 -0.45 30.48 -0.65
C THR A 75 -0.16 28.98 -0.61
N ILE A 76 -1.02 28.17 0.00
CA ILE A 76 -0.90 26.71 0.08
C ILE A 76 -1.46 26.09 -1.22
N PRO A 77 -0.63 25.40 -2.02
CA PRO A 77 -1.12 24.64 -3.17
C PRO A 77 -2.18 23.64 -2.76
N ASN A 78 -3.24 23.48 -3.56
CA ASN A 78 -4.33 22.51 -3.32
C ASN A 78 -5.12 22.70 -2.01
N TYR A 79 -5.12 23.91 -1.43
CA TYR A 79 -5.88 24.21 -0.22
C TYR A 79 -7.35 23.74 -0.28
N GLU A 80 -8.04 23.90 -1.42
CA GLU A 80 -9.44 23.48 -1.59
C GLU A 80 -9.61 21.98 -1.31
N ILE A 81 -8.70 21.15 -1.83
CA ILE A 81 -8.69 19.69 -1.65
C ILE A 81 -8.39 19.37 -0.19
N MET A 82 -7.41 20.05 0.42
CA MET A 82 -7.07 19.89 1.83
C MET A 82 -8.28 20.13 2.74
N TYR A 83 -9.06 21.19 2.52
CA TYR A 83 -10.26 21.48 3.30
C TYR A 83 -11.36 20.44 3.07
N MET A 84 -11.57 19.98 1.84
CA MET A 84 -12.53 18.90 1.56
C MET A 84 -12.16 17.62 2.32
N ILE A 85 -10.87 17.24 2.36
CA ILE A 85 -10.40 16.07 3.10
C ILE A 85 -10.58 16.28 4.60
N ARG A 86 -10.25 17.47 5.12
CA ARG A 86 -10.40 17.80 6.54
C ARG A 86 -11.86 17.70 6.99
N ASP A 87 -12.78 18.29 6.24
CA ASP A 87 -14.21 18.25 6.54
C ASP A 87 -14.75 16.81 6.48
N PHE A 88 -14.27 16.01 5.52
CA PHE A 88 -14.63 14.60 5.43
C PHE A 88 -14.11 13.79 6.62
N ARG A 89 -12.84 13.95 6.99
CA ARG A 89 -12.22 13.28 8.15
C ARG A 89 -12.93 13.61 9.45
N ALA A 90 -13.39 14.85 9.62
CA ALA A 90 -14.14 15.28 10.80
C ALA A 90 -15.51 14.58 10.93
N SER A 91 -16.07 14.01 9.86
CA SER A 91 -17.32 13.25 9.91
C SER A 91 -17.15 11.74 10.16
N LEU A 92 -15.91 11.24 10.21
CA LEU A 92 -15.64 9.81 10.39
C LEU A 92 -15.61 9.41 11.86
N ASP A 93 -16.06 8.20 12.15
CA ASP A 93 -15.84 7.52 13.43
C ASP A 93 -14.57 6.67 13.34
N TYR A 94 -13.63 6.89 14.27
CA TYR A 94 -12.32 6.24 14.27
C TYR A 94 -12.27 5.09 15.27
N ARG A 95 -12.05 3.88 14.77
CA ARG A 95 -11.89 2.63 15.53
C ARG A 95 -10.66 1.87 15.05
N PRO A 96 -9.46 2.41 15.29
CA PRO A 96 -8.22 1.84 14.78
C PRO A 96 -7.97 0.43 15.37
N LEU A 97 -7.19 -0.37 14.65
CA LEU A 97 -6.78 -1.69 15.10
C LEU A 97 -5.96 -1.59 16.40
N THR A 98 -6.30 -2.42 17.38
CA THR A 98 -5.63 -2.44 18.68
C THR A 98 -5.02 -3.80 18.96
N THR A 99 -4.18 -3.88 20.00
CA THR A 99 -3.62 -5.15 20.46
C THR A 99 -4.65 -6.08 21.13
N ALA A 100 -5.85 -5.59 21.43
CA ALA A 100 -6.92 -6.39 22.01
C ALA A 100 -7.76 -7.13 20.96
N ASP A 101 -7.65 -6.74 19.68
CA ASP A 101 -8.36 -7.40 18.60
C ASP A 101 -7.92 -8.85 18.40
N LEU A 102 -8.89 -9.71 18.10
CA LEU A 102 -8.67 -11.12 17.81
C LEU A 102 -7.97 -11.28 16.46
N ILE A 103 -7.12 -12.31 16.38
CA ILE A 103 -6.44 -12.68 15.15
C ILE A 103 -7.27 -13.75 14.45
N GLU A 104 -7.79 -13.42 13.28
CA GLU A 104 -8.51 -14.36 12.43
C GLU A 104 -7.57 -15.23 11.59
N GLU A 105 -7.94 -16.50 11.41
CA GLU A 105 -7.14 -17.46 10.67
C GLU A 105 -7.59 -17.60 9.23
N HIS A 106 -6.83 -16.95 8.34
CA HIS A 106 -7.04 -17.06 6.89
C HIS A 106 -5.92 -17.88 6.23
N LYS A 107 -6.26 -18.64 5.17
CA LYS A 107 -5.26 -19.32 4.33
C LYS A 107 -4.42 -18.29 3.56
N ILE A 108 -5.08 -17.26 3.03
CA ILE A 108 -4.47 -16.09 2.40
C ILE A 108 -4.95 -14.89 3.20
N CYS A 109 -4.04 -14.22 3.89
CA CYS A 109 -4.31 -12.97 4.60
C CYS A 109 -3.78 -11.79 3.78
N VAL A 110 -4.61 -10.77 3.55
CA VAL A 110 -4.24 -9.55 2.83
C VAL A 110 -4.39 -8.36 3.77
N CYS A 111 -3.30 -7.65 3.99
CA CYS A 111 -3.25 -6.49 4.86
C CYS A 111 -2.71 -5.28 4.11
N VAL A 112 -3.09 -4.08 4.57
CA VAL A 112 -2.58 -2.81 4.04
C VAL A 112 -1.89 -2.03 5.13
N ARG A 113 -0.74 -1.43 4.82
CA ARG A 113 -0.02 -0.54 5.72
C ARG A 113 0.21 0.83 5.08
N LYS A 114 -0.34 1.87 5.69
CA LYS A 114 -0.02 3.27 5.39
C LYS A 114 1.25 3.67 6.13
N ARG A 115 2.20 4.30 5.44
CA ARG A 115 3.32 5.00 6.12
C ARG A 115 2.98 6.48 6.37
N PRO A 116 3.64 7.17 7.30
CA PRO A 116 3.52 8.63 7.40
C PRO A 116 4.14 9.35 6.19
N LEU A 117 3.74 10.60 5.98
CA LEU A 117 4.41 11.51 5.06
C LEU A 117 5.87 11.71 5.47
N ASN A 118 6.80 11.63 4.52
CA ASN A 118 8.22 11.83 4.78
C ASN A 118 8.60 13.31 4.71
N LYS A 119 9.81 13.65 5.18
CA LYS A 119 10.32 15.03 5.22
C LYS A 119 10.30 15.74 3.86
N LYS A 120 10.51 15.02 2.75
CA LYS A 120 10.49 15.60 1.40
C LYS A 120 9.06 15.93 0.96
N GLU A 121 8.12 15.02 1.21
CA GLU A 121 6.70 15.23 0.93
C GLU A 121 6.14 16.40 1.75
N LEU A 122 6.49 16.48 3.04
CA LEU A 122 6.12 17.61 3.90
C LEU A 122 6.72 18.93 3.40
N ALA A 123 7.99 18.94 2.98
CA ALA A 123 8.64 20.13 2.44
C ALA A 123 7.98 20.62 1.13
N MET A 124 7.49 19.71 0.30
CA MET A 124 6.72 20.03 -0.90
C MET A 124 5.25 20.37 -0.63
N LYS A 125 4.82 20.37 0.64
CA LYS A 125 3.41 20.52 1.04
C LYS A 125 2.50 19.51 0.33
N ASP A 126 2.97 18.27 0.15
CA ASP A 126 2.12 17.19 -0.37
C ASP A 126 0.97 16.90 0.60
N LEU A 127 -0.19 16.53 0.07
CA LEU A 127 -1.38 16.28 0.88
C LEU A 127 -1.51 14.80 1.19
N ASP A 128 -1.82 14.47 2.44
CA ASP A 128 -2.21 13.12 2.81
C ASP A 128 -3.65 12.84 2.35
N VAL A 129 -3.78 11.98 1.35
CA VAL A 129 -5.07 11.60 0.73
C VAL A 129 -5.59 10.25 1.21
N ILE A 130 -4.97 9.63 2.22
CA ILE A 130 -5.33 8.30 2.70
C ILE A 130 -5.85 8.38 4.14
N THR A 131 -6.99 7.77 4.39
CA THR A 131 -7.57 7.66 5.74
C THR A 131 -7.89 6.21 6.06
N ILE A 132 -7.48 5.74 7.23
CA ILE A 132 -7.81 4.41 7.75
C ILE A 132 -8.67 4.62 9.00
N PRO A 133 -10.00 4.62 8.87
CA PRO A 133 -10.90 4.89 9.99
C PRO A 133 -11.05 3.68 10.91
N SER A 134 -10.96 2.46 10.38
CA SER A 134 -11.13 1.22 11.14
C SER A 134 -10.04 0.20 10.84
N LYS A 135 -10.05 -0.91 11.58
CA LYS A 135 -9.08 -2.00 11.44
C LYS A 135 -9.08 -2.72 10.09
N ASP A 136 -10.12 -2.57 9.28
CA ASP A 136 -10.36 -3.32 8.04
C ASP A 136 -10.60 -2.40 6.83
N VAL A 137 -10.73 -1.08 7.02
CA VAL A 137 -11.11 -0.13 5.98
C VAL A 137 -9.97 0.81 5.62
N VAL A 138 -9.70 0.94 4.31
CA VAL A 138 -8.79 1.93 3.74
C VAL A 138 -9.58 2.84 2.79
N MET A 139 -9.53 4.15 3.04
CA MET A 139 -10.18 5.16 2.21
C MET A 139 -9.14 5.97 1.44
N VAL A 140 -9.37 6.14 0.13
CA VAL A 140 -8.56 6.98 -0.76
C VAL A 140 -9.40 8.17 -1.19
N HIS A 141 -8.94 9.38 -0.86
CA HIS A 141 -9.55 10.63 -1.28
C HIS A 141 -8.97 11.07 -2.62
N GLU A 142 -9.41 10.48 -3.72
CA GLU A 142 -8.89 10.78 -5.05
C GLU A 142 -9.34 12.17 -5.50
N PRO A 143 -8.41 13.15 -5.67
CA PRO A 143 -8.80 14.47 -6.12
C PRO A 143 -9.07 14.44 -7.63
N LYS A 144 -10.30 14.78 -8.02
CA LYS A 144 -10.72 14.84 -9.42
C LYS A 144 -11.22 16.22 -9.80
N GLN A 145 -11.28 16.45 -11.10
CA GLN A 145 -11.80 17.67 -11.69
C GLN A 145 -12.87 17.32 -12.71
N LYS A 146 -14.03 17.97 -12.60
CA LYS A 146 -15.11 17.88 -13.58
C LYS A 146 -14.76 18.66 -14.85
N VAL A 147 -15.53 18.45 -15.91
CA VAL A 147 -15.38 19.17 -17.19
C VAL A 147 -15.56 20.68 -17.03
N ASP A 148 -16.39 21.12 -16.08
CA ASP A 148 -16.62 22.53 -15.72
C ASP A 148 -15.51 23.12 -14.83
N LEU A 149 -14.39 22.42 -14.66
CA LEU A 149 -13.26 22.75 -13.80
C LEU A 149 -13.54 22.69 -12.29
N THR A 150 -14.73 22.25 -11.86
CA THR A 150 -15.05 22.06 -10.44
C THR A 150 -14.24 20.90 -9.86
N ARG A 151 -13.45 21.18 -8.82
CA ARG A 151 -12.71 20.16 -8.07
C ARG A 151 -13.65 19.42 -7.11
N TYR A 152 -13.48 18.11 -7.00
CA TYR A 152 -14.21 17.26 -6.05
C TYR A 152 -13.33 16.10 -5.59
N LEU A 153 -13.74 15.45 -4.50
CA LEU A 153 -13.12 14.22 -4.03
C LEU A 153 -13.96 13.03 -4.45
N GLU A 154 -13.32 12.04 -5.08
CA GLU A 154 -13.87 10.70 -5.23
C GLU A 154 -13.31 9.82 -4.12
N ASN A 155 -14.15 9.53 -3.12
CA ASN A 155 -13.78 8.72 -1.98
C ASN A 155 -13.96 7.24 -2.32
N GLN A 156 -12.86 6.56 -2.64
CA GLN A 156 -12.86 5.11 -2.85
C GLN A 156 -12.60 4.40 -1.53
N THR A 157 -13.39 3.38 -1.23
CA THR A 157 -13.28 2.57 -0.01
C THR A 157 -12.84 1.17 -0.38
N PHE A 158 -11.85 0.64 0.32
CA PHE A 158 -11.35 -0.72 0.18
C PHE A 158 -11.44 -1.42 1.52
N ARG A 159 -11.77 -2.71 1.50
CA ARG A 159 -11.77 -3.58 2.69
C ARG A 159 -10.68 -4.62 2.59
N PHE A 160 -10.08 -4.95 3.72
CA PHE A 160 -8.99 -5.93 3.86
C PHE A 160 -9.10 -6.60 5.22
N ASP A 161 -8.36 -7.70 5.43
CA ASP A 161 -8.34 -8.38 6.74
C ASP A 161 -7.81 -7.45 7.84
N TYR A 162 -6.76 -6.69 7.53
CA TYR A 162 -6.18 -5.69 8.43
C TYR A 162 -5.69 -4.45 7.67
N ALA A 163 -5.96 -3.28 8.22
CA ALA A 163 -5.51 -1.97 7.76
C ALA A 163 -4.75 -1.27 8.88
N PHE A 164 -3.47 -0.98 8.64
CA PHE A 164 -2.56 -0.33 9.56
C PHE A 164 -2.34 1.13 9.16
N ASP A 165 -2.57 2.04 10.10
CA ASP A 165 -2.39 3.47 9.91
C ASP A 165 -0.90 3.90 9.98
N ASP A 166 -0.67 5.20 9.83
CA ASP A 166 0.66 5.81 9.84
C ASP A 166 1.29 5.91 11.25
N SER A 167 0.52 5.62 12.31
CA SER A 167 1.02 5.54 13.69
C SER A 167 1.53 4.13 14.04
N THR A 168 1.22 3.14 13.20
CA THR A 168 1.44 1.74 13.52
C THR A 168 2.90 1.30 13.37
N ALA A 169 3.48 0.80 14.47
CA ALA A 169 4.83 0.23 14.53
C ALA A 169 4.95 -1.17 13.91
N ASN A 170 6.17 -1.57 13.56
CA ASN A 170 6.45 -2.87 12.92
C ASN A 170 6.02 -4.06 13.78
N GLU A 171 6.10 -3.98 15.10
CA GLU A 171 5.70 -5.04 16.03
C GLU A 171 4.20 -5.33 15.95
N MET A 172 3.39 -4.28 15.78
CA MET A 172 1.94 -4.39 15.66
C MET A 172 1.56 -4.98 14.30
N VAL A 173 2.22 -4.53 13.21
CA VAL A 173 2.09 -5.17 11.89
C VAL A 173 2.47 -6.64 11.96
N TYR A 174 3.62 -6.98 12.54
CA TYR A 174 4.10 -8.36 12.70
C TYR A 174 3.09 -9.24 13.43
N ARG A 175 2.49 -8.73 14.51
CA ARG A 175 1.53 -9.46 15.36
C ARG A 175 0.35 -10.01 14.58
N PHE A 176 -0.21 -9.22 13.65
CA PHE A 176 -1.40 -9.60 12.88
C PHE A 176 -1.07 -10.24 11.52
N THR A 177 0.19 -10.16 11.06
CA THR A 177 0.60 -10.66 9.73
C THR A 177 1.44 -11.92 9.82
N ALA A 178 2.72 -11.79 10.15
CA ALA A 178 3.71 -12.87 10.03
C ALA A 178 3.81 -13.72 11.30
N ARG A 179 3.40 -13.21 12.47
CA ARG A 179 3.47 -13.94 13.74
C ARG A 179 2.62 -15.22 13.77
N PRO A 180 1.34 -15.22 13.33
CA PRO A 180 0.54 -16.44 13.31
C PRO A 180 1.13 -17.51 12.39
N LEU A 181 1.84 -17.09 11.34
CA LEU A 181 2.47 -17.98 10.38
C LEU A 181 3.70 -18.72 10.94
N VAL A 182 4.26 -18.27 12.07
CA VAL A 182 5.34 -18.99 12.75
C VAL A 182 4.84 -20.35 13.23
N GLU A 183 3.60 -20.45 13.74
CA GLU A 183 3.04 -21.72 14.20
C GLU A 183 2.91 -22.75 13.06
N THR A 184 2.49 -22.29 11.88
CA THR A 184 2.37 -23.09 10.66
C THR A 184 3.63 -23.90 10.34
N ILE A 185 4.82 -23.32 10.49
CA ILE A 185 6.07 -24.05 10.16
C ILE A 185 6.45 -25.09 11.21
N PHE A 186 6.00 -24.96 12.45
CA PHE A 186 6.17 -26.00 13.47
C PHE A 186 5.18 -27.15 13.29
N GLU A 187 4.07 -26.91 12.62
CA GLU A 187 3.03 -27.88 12.28
C GLU A 187 3.24 -28.59 10.94
N ARG A 188 4.50 -28.61 10.48
CA ARG A 188 4.93 -29.19 9.19
C ARG A 188 4.38 -28.46 7.96
N GLY A 189 4.05 -27.19 8.10
CA GLY A 189 3.52 -26.36 7.04
C GLY A 189 4.56 -25.46 6.36
N MET A 190 4.09 -24.78 5.31
CA MET A 190 4.86 -23.79 4.56
C MET A 190 4.20 -22.43 4.70
N ALA A 191 4.93 -21.47 5.26
CA ALA A 191 4.47 -20.12 5.46
C ALA A 191 5.13 -19.18 4.45
N THR A 192 4.39 -18.19 3.96
CA THR A 192 4.96 -17.10 3.17
C THR A 192 4.38 -15.77 3.58
N CYS A 193 5.22 -14.77 3.76
CA CYS A 193 4.80 -13.39 4.01
C CYS A 193 5.58 -12.47 3.07
N PHE A 194 4.89 -11.66 2.27
CA PHE A 194 5.53 -10.76 1.33
C PHE A 194 5.03 -9.33 1.47
N ALA A 195 5.95 -8.38 1.36
CA ALA A 195 5.65 -6.96 1.27
C ALA A 195 5.54 -6.53 -0.19
N TYR A 196 4.46 -5.85 -0.55
CA TYR A 196 4.14 -5.40 -1.92
C TYR A 196 3.76 -3.92 -1.93
N GLY A 197 4.12 -3.18 -2.98
CA GLY A 197 3.76 -1.77 -3.14
C GLY A 197 4.85 -0.97 -3.84
N GLN A 198 4.63 0.32 -4.03
CA GLN A 198 5.54 1.17 -4.80
C GLN A 198 6.89 1.36 -4.10
N THR A 199 7.91 1.76 -4.84
CA THR A 199 9.16 2.24 -4.25
C THR A 199 8.90 3.39 -3.29
N GLY A 200 9.53 3.31 -2.12
CA GLY A 200 9.36 4.29 -1.05
C GLY A 200 8.07 4.12 -0.22
N SER A 201 7.20 3.13 -0.46
CA SER A 201 6.00 2.95 0.39
C SER A 201 6.25 2.25 1.73
N GLY A 202 7.45 1.70 1.96
CA GLY A 202 7.83 1.11 3.25
C GLY A 202 8.00 -0.41 3.28
N LYS A 203 8.08 -1.10 2.13
CA LYS A 203 8.33 -2.55 2.05
C LYS A 203 9.57 -2.99 2.83
N THR A 204 10.75 -2.47 2.46
CA THR A 204 12.03 -2.81 3.09
C THR A 204 12.09 -2.36 4.55
N HIS A 205 11.43 -1.25 4.93
CA HIS A 205 11.31 -0.82 6.32
C HIS A 205 10.51 -1.83 7.15
N THR A 206 9.42 -2.35 6.59
CA THR A 206 8.58 -3.35 7.24
C THR A 206 9.33 -4.66 7.40
N MET A 207 9.97 -5.15 6.33
CA MET A 207 10.62 -6.46 6.33
C MET A 207 11.97 -6.45 7.05
N GLY A 208 12.82 -5.48 6.72
CA GLY A 208 14.22 -5.40 7.16
C GLY A 208 14.50 -4.44 8.31
N GLY A 209 13.53 -3.63 8.76
CA GLY A 209 13.69 -2.73 9.91
C GLY A 209 14.01 -1.27 9.57
N ASP A 210 14.18 -0.46 10.63
CA ASP A 210 14.25 1.00 10.56
C ASP A 210 15.58 1.47 9.96
N PHE A 211 15.55 2.59 9.23
CA PHE A 211 16.76 3.22 8.69
C PHE A 211 17.13 4.46 9.49
N SER A 212 18.32 4.45 10.09
CA SER A 212 18.99 5.63 10.66
C SER A 212 20.14 6.06 9.75
N GLY A 213 19.84 6.93 8.79
CA GLY A 213 20.80 7.35 7.77
C GLY A 213 21.14 6.20 6.83
N LYS A 214 22.39 5.73 6.86
CA LYS A 214 22.86 4.55 6.08
C LYS A 214 22.75 3.24 6.86
N ASN A 215 22.57 3.30 8.18
CA ASN A 215 22.49 2.11 9.02
C ASN A 215 21.04 1.65 9.12
N GLN A 216 20.83 0.34 8.95
CA GLN A 216 19.52 -0.28 9.11
C GLN A 216 19.50 -1.05 10.42
N ASP A 217 18.62 -0.67 11.35
CA ASP A 217 18.34 -1.42 12.56
C ASP A 217 17.48 -2.63 12.19
N CYS A 218 18.15 -3.74 11.92
CA CYS A 218 17.51 -4.98 11.49
C CYS A 218 16.68 -5.63 12.61
N SER A 219 16.88 -5.25 13.88
CA SER A 219 16.20 -5.86 15.03
C SER A 219 14.70 -5.61 15.07
N LYS A 220 14.25 -4.52 14.43
CA LYS A 220 12.84 -4.10 14.38
C LYS A 220 12.11 -4.54 13.11
N GLY A 221 12.79 -5.22 12.19
CA GLY A 221 12.18 -5.76 10.97
C GLY A 221 11.40 -7.05 11.24
N ILE A 222 10.41 -7.34 10.38
CA ILE A 222 9.69 -8.63 10.44
C ILE A 222 10.65 -9.83 10.36
N TYR A 223 11.77 -9.74 9.62
CA TYR A 223 12.77 -10.81 9.58
C TYR A 223 13.28 -11.20 10.98
N ALA A 224 13.66 -10.20 11.78
CA ALA A 224 14.19 -10.41 13.13
C ALA A 224 13.09 -10.82 14.12
N LEU A 225 11.92 -10.19 14.04
CA LEU A 225 10.78 -10.50 14.90
C LEU A 225 10.32 -11.96 14.69
N ALA A 226 10.24 -12.41 13.43
CA ALA A 226 9.93 -13.80 13.09
C ALA A 226 11.00 -14.76 13.62
N ALA A 227 12.29 -14.46 13.43
CA ALA A 227 13.37 -15.28 13.95
C ALA A 227 13.33 -15.40 15.48
N ARG A 228 13.08 -14.29 16.19
CA ARG A 228 12.91 -14.28 17.64
C ARG A 228 11.80 -15.24 18.08
N ASP A 229 10.62 -15.13 17.49
CA ASP A 229 9.49 -15.97 17.86
C ASP A 229 9.73 -17.45 17.48
N VAL A 230 10.44 -17.75 16.38
CA VAL A 230 10.89 -19.11 16.05
C VAL A 230 11.76 -19.70 17.18
N PHE A 231 12.78 -18.97 17.65
CA PHE A 231 13.64 -19.44 18.73
C PHE A 231 12.92 -19.53 20.08
N LEU A 232 11.93 -18.68 20.34
CA LEU A 232 11.05 -18.81 21.50
C LEU A 232 10.16 -20.05 21.39
N MET A 233 9.61 -20.35 20.22
CA MET A 233 8.78 -21.53 20.00
C MET A 233 9.56 -22.83 20.12
N LEU A 234 10.82 -22.88 19.68
CA LEU A 234 11.69 -24.05 19.88
C LEU A 234 11.87 -24.44 21.35
N LYS A 235 11.82 -23.47 22.26
CA LYS A 235 11.95 -23.69 23.71
C LYS A 235 10.68 -24.24 24.34
N LYS A 236 9.52 -24.14 23.68
CA LYS A 236 8.25 -24.67 24.21
C LYS A 236 8.33 -26.21 24.34
N PRO A 237 7.82 -26.82 25.43
CA PRO A 237 7.91 -28.27 25.67
C PRO A 237 7.43 -29.13 24.50
N ASN A 238 6.35 -28.71 23.84
CA ASN A 238 5.74 -29.44 22.72
C ASN A 238 6.63 -29.51 21.48
N TYR A 239 7.51 -28.52 21.26
CA TYR A 239 8.39 -28.47 20.09
C TYR A 239 9.82 -28.90 20.43
N ARG A 240 10.26 -28.74 21.69
CA ARG A 240 11.58 -29.18 22.15
C ARG A 240 11.82 -30.67 21.90
N LYS A 241 10.79 -31.52 22.04
CA LYS A 241 10.85 -32.96 21.75
C LYS A 241 11.05 -33.32 20.27
N LEU A 242 10.86 -32.38 19.36
CA LEU A 242 10.99 -32.62 17.92
C LEU A 242 12.45 -32.60 17.46
N ASP A 243 13.35 -32.00 18.24
CA ASP A 243 14.77 -31.85 17.93
C ASP A 243 14.99 -31.20 16.55
N LEU A 244 14.41 -30.00 16.39
CA LEU A 244 14.45 -29.24 15.15
C LEU A 244 15.72 -28.39 15.07
N GLN A 245 16.38 -28.45 13.91
CA GLN A 245 17.51 -27.61 13.53
C GLN A 245 16.99 -26.44 12.69
N VAL A 246 17.52 -25.23 12.92
CA VAL A 246 17.10 -24.02 12.22
C VAL A 246 18.17 -23.63 11.21
N TYR A 247 17.75 -23.44 9.97
CA TYR A 247 18.59 -22.95 8.90
C TYR A 247 18.02 -21.65 8.35
N ALA A 248 18.90 -20.79 7.86
CA ALA A 248 18.53 -19.55 7.18
C ALA A 248 19.15 -19.50 5.78
N THR A 249 18.39 -18.95 4.82
CA THR A 249 18.87 -18.62 3.47
C THR A 249 18.51 -17.19 3.14
N PHE A 250 19.32 -16.55 2.28
CA PHE A 250 19.00 -15.23 1.78
C PHE A 250 19.48 -15.08 0.34
N PHE A 251 18.55 -14.82 -0.57
CA PHE A 251 18.86 -14.66 -1.99
C PHE A 251 17.99 -13.57 -2.62
N GLU A 252 18.43 -13.07 -3.78
CA GLU A 252 17.67 -12.13 -4.58
C GLU A 252 17.30 -12.69 -5.94
N ILE A 253 16.14 -12.28 -6.44
CA ILE A 253 15.70 -12.51 -7.82
C ILE A 253 15.79 -11.18 -8.55
N TYR A 254 16.69 -11.11 -9.52
CA TYR A 254 16.99 -9.89 -10.27
C TYR A 254 17.12 -10.23 -11.76
N SER A 255 16.38 -9.51 -12.60
CA SER A 255 16.36 -9.69 -14.06
C SER A 255 16.18 -11.17 -14.47
N GLY A 256 15.19 -11.85 -13.86
CA GLY A 256 14.87 -13.25 -14.14
C GLY A 256 15.92 -14.28 -13.71
N LYS A 257 16.94 -13.88 -12.95
CA LYS A 257 18.01 -14.74 -12.42
C LYS A 257 17.98 -14.73 -10.89
N VAL A 258 18.51 -15.78 -10.28
CA VAL A 258 18.59 -15.94 -8.81
C VAL A 258 20.04 -15.81 -8.37
N PHE A 259 20.29 -15.06 -7.31
CA PHE A 259 21.63 -14.80 -6.77
C PHE A 259 21.64 -14.99 -5.25
N ASP A 260 22.59 -15.76 -4.75
CA ASP A 260 22.76 -16.01 -3.31
C ASP A 260 23.41 -14.81 -2.62
N LEU A 261 22.69 -14.15 -1.71
CA LEU A 261 23.20 -12.99 -0.98
C LEU A 261 24.15 -13.37 0.16
N LEU A 262 24.09 -14.62 0.63
CA LEU A 262 25.02 -15.16 1.65
C LEU A 262 26.29 -15.73 1.01
N ASN A 263 26.30 -15.88 -0.32
CA ASN A 263 27.44 -16.37 -1.10
C ASN A 263 27.87 -15.37 -2.19
N ARG A 264 28.01 -14.09 -1.83
CA ARG A 264 28.59 -13.03 -2.68
C ARG A 264 27.93 -12.88 -4.06
N LYS A 265 26.60 -12.94 -4.11
CA LYS A 265 25.79 -12.93 -5.35
C LYS A 265 26.14 -14.07 -6.32
N ALA A 266 26.49 -15.25 -5.82
CA ALA A 266 26.66 -16.43 -6.67
C ALA A 266 25.36 -16.74 -7.43
N LYS A 267 25.44 -16.86 -8.75
CA LYS A 267 24.28 -17.15 -9.60
C LYS A 267 23.81 -18.58 -9.40
N LEU A 268 22.53 -18.74 -9.09
CA LEU A 268 21.90 -20.03 -8.81
C LEU A 268 21.00 -20.49 -9.98
N ARG A 269 20.75 -21.80 -10.03
CA ARG A 269 19.80 -22.41 -10.99
C ARG A 269 18.54 -22.83 -10.26
N VAL A 270 17.37 -22.54 -10.84
CA VAL A 270 16.07 -22.98 -10.32
C VAL A 270 15.59 -24.12 -11.22
N LEU A 271 15.50 -25.32 -10.64
CA LEU A 271 15.07 -26.55 -11.30
C LEU A 271 13.79 -27.09 -10.64
N GLU A 272 13.04 -27.91 -11.36
CA GLU A 272 11.85 -28.60 -10.88
C GLU A 272 12.09 -30.10 -11.02
N ASP A 273 11.82 -30.88 -9.97
CA ASP A 273 12.03 -32.33 -10.00
C ASP A 273 10.80 -33.09 -10.55
N GLY A 274 10.90 -34.43 -10.64
CA GLY A 274 9.82 -35.28 -11.14
C GLY A 274 8.55 -35.29 -10.28
N LYS A 275 8.61 -34.75 -9.05
CA LYS A 275 7.46 -34.55 -8.15
C LYS A 275 6.95 -33.11 -8.19
N GLN A 276 7.41 -32.31 -9.17
CA GLN A 276 7.09 -30.91 -9.33
C GLN A 276 7.59 -30.01 -8.18
N GLN A 277 8.52 -30.50 -7.35
CA GLN A 277 9.11 -29.69 -6.28
C GLN A 277 10.19 -28.77 -6.86
N VAL A 278 10.12 -27.48 -6.54
CA VAL A 278 11.08 -26.49 -7.05
C VAL A 278 12.30 -26.42 -6.12
N GLN A 279 13.48 -26.61 -6.70
CA GLN A 279 14.75 -26.59 -5.99
C GLN A 279 15.66 -25.48 -6.54
N VAL A 280 16.21 -24.68 -5.62
CA VAL A 280 17.22 -23.68 -5.94
C VAL A 280 18.60 -24.30 -5.74
N VAL A 281 19.18 -24.81 -6.81
CA VAL A 281 20.44 -25.57 -6.77
C VAL A 281 21.61 -24.64 -6.46
N GLY A 282 22.37 -25.01 -5.42
CA GLY A 282 23.54 -24.28 -4.95
C GLY A 282 23.26 -23.19 -3.92
N LEU A 283 22.01 -23.05 -3.45
CA LEU A 283 21.65 -22.11 -2.39
C LEU A 283 22.29 -22.53 -1.06
N GLN A 284 23.01 -21.61 -0.40
CA GLN A 284 23.63 -21.90 0.89
C GLN A 284 22.60 -21.82 2.03
N GLU A 285 22.40 -22.95 2.70
CA GLU A 285 21.71 -23.03 3.99
C GLU A 285 22.73 -22.84 5.13
N LYS A 286 22.56 -21.78 5.92
CA LYS A 286 23.39 -21.52 7.10
C LYS A 286 22.67 -22.00 8.35
N ASP A 287 23.30 -22.88 9.13
CA ASP A 287 22.83 -23.27 10.45
C ASP A 287 22.86 -22.06 11.39
N VAL A 288 21.77 -21.82 12.12
CA VAL A 288 21.61 -20.68 13.05
C VAL A 288 21.09 -21.16 14.39
N LYS A 289 21.70 -20.71 15.48
CA LYS A 289 21.41 -21.23 16.83
C LYS A 289 20.74 -20.21 17.73
N CYS A 290 20.81 -18.93 17.38
CA CYS A 290 20.13 -17.85 18.08
C CYS A 290 19.68 -16.73 17.13
N THR A 291 18.92 -15.78 17.67
CA THR A 291 18.40 -14.62 16.92
C THR A 291 19.53 -13.73 16.40
N GLU A 292 20.62 -13.61 17.15
CA GLU A 292 21.79 -12.81 16.79
C GLU A 292 22.50 -13.36 15.54
N ASP A 293 22.53 -14.69 15.36
CA ASP A 293 23.08 -15.30 14.15
C ASP A 293 22.25 -14.90 12.91
N VAL A 294 20.92 -14.89 13.06
CA VAL A 294 20.01 -14.49 11.98
C VAL A 294 20.19 -13.00 11.64
N LEU A 295 20.31 -12.13 12.64
CA LEU A 295 20.56 -10.70 12.43
C LEU A 295 21.84 -10.46 11.63
N LYS A 296 22.94 -11.16 11.95
CA LYS A 296 24.20 -11.07 11.19
C LYS A 296 24.03 -11.49 9.74
N LEU A 297 23.26 -12.56 9.47
CA LEU A 297 22.98 -13.00 8.09
C LEU A 297 22.16 -11.97 7.30
N ILE A 298 21.20 -11.33 7.95
CA ILE A 298 20.40 -10.26 7.34
C ILE A 298 21.29 -9.06 6.99
N GLU A 299 22.17 -8.64 7.90
CA GLU A 299 23.12 -7.53 7.66
C GLU A 299 24.07 -7.83 6.50
N VAL A 300 24.63 -9.06 6.45
CA VAL A 300 25.47 -9.52 5.34
C VAL A 300 24.70 -9.51 4.02
N GLY A 301 23.49 -10.06 4.01
CA GLY A 301 22.68 -10.13 2.80
C GLY A 301 22.22 -8.76 2.31
N ASN A 302 21.84 -7.86 3.20
CA ASN A 302 21.47 -6.48 2.86
C ASN A 302 22.67 -5.70 2.32
N SER A 303 23.84 -5.82 2.96
CA SER A 303 25.08 -5.20 2.47
C SER A 303 25.47 -5.73 1.08
N CYS A 304 25.30 -7.04 0.87
CA CYS A 304 25.51 -7.66 -0.43
C CYS A 304 24.50 -7.15 -1.47
N ARG A 305 23.23 -7.02 -1.11
CA ARG A 305 22.17 -6.50 -1.99
C ARG A 305 22.49 -5.07 -2.46
N THR A 306 22.97 -4.20 -1.57
CA THR A 306 23.22 -2.76 -1.84
C THR A 306 24.52 -2.46 -2.62
N SER A 307 25.47 -3.39 -2.73
CA SER A 307 26.82 -3.12 -3.29
C SER A 307 26.88 -2.84 -4.81
N GLY A 308 25.75 -2.83 -5.52
CA GLY A 308 25.68 -2.48 -6.95
C GLY A 308 25.51 -0.98 -7.21
N GLN A 309 26.64 -0.23 -7.27
CA GLN A 309 26.90 1.12 -7.83
C GLN A 309 25.82 2.24 -7.87
N THR A 310 24.67 2.12 -7.22
CA THR A 310 23.64 3.16 -7.14
C THR A 310 23.11 3.31 -5.72
N SER A 311 22.51 4.45 -5.42
CA SER A 311 21.98 4.80 -4.10
C SER A 311 21.16 3.66 -3.49
N ALA A 312 21.22 3.47 -2.16
CA ALA A 312 20.61 2.33 -1.47
C ALA A 312 19.11 2.10 -1.79
N ASN A 313 18.38 3.16 -2.16
CA ASN A 313 16.97 3.12 -2.57
C ASN A 313 16.74 2.61 -4.00
N ALA A 314 17.79 2.56 -4.84
CA ALA A 314 17.72 2.18 -6.25
C ALA A 314 17.91 0.67 -6.50
N HIS A 315 18.52 -0.07 -5.57
CA HIS A 315 18.70 -1.52 -5.74
C HIS A 315 17.60 -2.34 -5.05
N SER A 316 17.12 -1.95 -3.87
CA SER A 316 16.00 -2.65 -3.20
C SER A 316 14.67 -2.51 -3.96
N SER A 317 14.54 -1.46 -4.77
CA SER A 317 13.40 -1.24 -5.67
C SER A 317 13.41 -2.13 -6.90
N ARG A 318 14.53 -2.80 -7.23
CA ARG A 318 14.72 -3.48 -8.52
C ARG A 318 15.00 -4.99 -8.44
N SER A 319 15.22 -5.53 -7.23
CA SER A 319 15.32 -6.97 -7.00
C SER A 319 14.34 -7.43 -5.91
N HIS A 320 13.79 -8.63 -6.07
CA HIS A 320 12.99 -9.29 -5.03
C HIS A 320 13.94 -9.99 -4.07
N ALA A 321 13.89 -9.68 -2.79
CA ALA A 321 14.70 -10.35 -1.78
C ALA A 321 13.87 -11.40 -1.05
N VAL A 322 14.42 -12.61 -0.90
CA VAL A 322 13.75 -13.75 -0.27
C VAL A 322 14.63 -14.25 0.86
N PHE A 323 14.20 -13.99 2.09
CA PHE A 323 14.80 -14.53 3.30
C PHE A 323 13.99 -15.74 3.75
N GLN A 324 14.63 -16.88 4.01
CA GLN A 324 13.91 -18.08 4.46
C GLN A 324 14.42 -18.57 5.80
N ILE A 325 13.50 -18.98 6.65
CA ILE A 325 13.77 -19.74 7.87
C ILE A 325 13.26 -21.16 7.62
N ILE A 326 14.15 -22.16 7.74
CA ILE A 326 13.88 -23.56 7.43
C ILE A 326 14.08 -24.36 8.70
N LEU A 327 13.06 -25.13 9.09
CA LEU A 327 13.14 -26.10 10.17
C LEU A 327 13.41 -27.47 9.57
N ARG A 328 14.44 -28.16 10.06
CA ARG A 328 14.76 -29.53 9.66
C ARG A 328 14.72 -30.46 10.86
N ARG A 329 14.27 -31.70 10.64
CA ARG A 329 14.30 -32.79 11.61
C ARG A 329 15.11 -33.94 11.03
N LYS A 330 16.25 -34.28 11.65
CA LYS A 330 17.16 -35.33 11.16
C LYS A 330 17.48 -35.16 9.67
N GLY A 331 17.80 -33.93 9.26
CA GLY A 331 18.10 -33.55 7.87
C GLY A 331 16.90 -33.38 6.93
N LYS A 332 15.70 -33.88 7.28
CA LYS A 332 14.48 -33.72 6.45
C LYS A 332 13.80 -32.39 6.71
N MET A 333 13.23 -31.77 5.67
CA MET A 333 12.46 -30.53 5.80
C MET A 333 11.22 -30.77 6.66
N HIS A 334 11.09 -30.02 7.74
CA HIS A 334 9.93 -30.03 8.64
C HIS A 334 8.98 -28.89 8.27
N GLY A 335 9.48 -27.65 8.19
CA GLY A 335 8.70 -26.49 7.77
C GLY A 335 9.57 -25.39 7.19
N LYS A 336 8.96 -24.47 6.44
CA LYS A 336 9.68 -23.37 5.76
C LYS A 336 8.87 -22.09 5.82
N PHE A 337 9.48 -21.03 6.33
CA PHE A 337 8.91 -19.69 6.33
C PHE A 337 9.69 -18.82 5.33
N SER A 338 9.03 -18.38 4.26
CA SER A 338 9.61 -17.44 3.30
C SER A 338 9.11 -16.02 3.58
N LEU A 339 10.03 -15.11 3.87
CA LEU A 339 9.79 -13.70 4.13
C LEU A 339 10.38 -12.90 2.96
N ILE A 340 9.53 -12.13 2.27
CA ILE A 340 9.86 -11.60 0.95
C ILE A 340 9.67 -10.08 0.90
N ASP A 341 10.70 -9.38 0.46
CA ASP A 341 10.66 -7.95 0.13
C ASP A 341 10.66 -7.81 -1.39
N LEU A 342 9.47 -7.60 -1.96
CA LEU A 342 9.30 -7.49 -3.42
C LEU A 342 9.86 -6.16 -3.93
N ALA A 343 10.24 -6.14 -5.21
CA ALA A 343 10.57 -4.93 -5.93
C ALA A 343 9.37 -3.96 -6.02
N GLY A 344 9.64 -2.69 -6.37
CA GLY A 344 8.61 -1.67 -6.59
C GLY A 344 7.64 -2.05 -7.72
N ASN A 345 6.36 -1.73 -7.58
CA ASN A 345 5.33 -1.99 -8.61
C ASN A 345 5.00 -0.76 -9.47
N GLU A 346 5.74 0.34 -9.33
CA GLU A 346 5.58 1.54 -10.15
C GLU A 346 5.93 1.32 -11.63
N ARG A 347 5.44 2.20 -12.51
CA ARG A 347 5.62 2.05 -13.95
C ARG A 347 6.97 2.64 -14.37
N GLY A 348 7.57 2.08 -15.42
CA GLY A 348 8.80 2.62 -16.01
C GLY A 348 8.66 4.06 -16.54
N ALA A 349 7.43 4.50 -16.83
CA ALA A 349 7.11 5.89 -17.19
C ALA A 349 7.39 6.89 -16.06
N ASP A 350 7.44 6.42 -14.81
CA ASP A 350 7.66 7.25 -13.61
C ASP A 350 9.16 7.45 -13.32
N THR A 351 10.04 6.83 -14.11
CA THR A 351 11.50 6.91 -13.93
C THR A 351 12.13 7.93 -14.87
N SER A 352 12.89 8.88 -14.31
CA SER A 352 13.50 10.00 -15.04
C SER A 352 14.72 9.62 -15.90
N SER A 353 15.25 8.39 -15.76
CA SER A 353 16.42 7.90 -16.49
C SER A 353 16.07 6.68 -17.34
N ALA A 354 15.97 6.90 -18.65
CA ALA A 354 15.59 5.91 -19.65
C ALA A 354 16.81 5.15 -20.22
N ASP A 355 17.68 4.60 -19.37
CA ASP A 355 18.69 3.67 -19.87
C ASP A 355 18.03 2.32 -20.24
N ARG A 356 18.64 1.59 -21.17
CA ARG A 356 18.08 0.30 -21.65
C ARG A 356 17.97 -0.71 -20.50
N GLN A 357 18.92 -0.69 -19.58
CA GLN A 357 19.02 -1.63 -18.47
C GLN A 357 17.88 -1.45 -17.47
N THR A 358 17.59 -0.22 -17.03
CA THR A 358 16.46 0.10 -16.13
C THR A 358 15.12 -0.28 -16.77
N ARG A 359 14.94 -0.09 -18.08
CA ARG A 359 13.72 -0.53 -18.78
C ARG A 359 13.54 -2.04 -18.76
N LEU A 360 14.62 -2.81 -19.01
CA LEU A 360 14.57 -4.27 -18.98
C LEU A 360 14.30 -4.79 -17.57
N GLU A 361 14.88 -4.17 -16.55
CA GLU A 361 14.60 -4.48 -15.15
C GLU A 361 13.13 -4.22 -14.80
N GLY A 362 12.61 -3.03 -15.15
CA GLY A 362 11.20 -2.69 -14.94
C GLY A 362 10.25 -3.66 -15.63
N ALA A 363 10.58 -4.14 -16.84
CA ALA A 363 9.78 -5.14 -17.54
C ALA A 363 9.77 -6.49 -16.80
N GLU A 364 10.92 -6.97 -16.32
CA GLU A 364 11.00 -8.24 -15.58
C GLU A 364 10.35 -8.15 -14.18
N ILE A 365 10.42 -7.00 -13.52
CA ILE A 365 9.69 -6.75 -12.26
C ILE A 365 8.19 -6.84 -12.51
N ASN A 366 7.67 -6.13 -13.50
CA ASN A 366 6.24 -6.17 -13.83
C ASN A 366 5.76 -7.57 -14.23
N LYS A 367 6.57 -8.29 -15.02
CA LYS A 367 6.28 -9.68 -15.40
C LYS A 367 6.17 -10.61 -14.18
N SER A 368 7.10 -10.50 -13.23
CA SER A 368 7.09 -11.33 -12.01
C SER A 368 5.93 -10.98 -11.07
N LEU A 369 5.60 -9.70 -10.92
CA LEU A 369 4.45 -9.26 -10.12
C LEU A 369 3.10 -9.65 -10.77
N LEU A 370 2.98 -9.56 -12.10
CA LEU A 370 1.81 -10.03 -12.82
C LEU A 370 1.63 -11.55 -12.69
N ALA A 371 2.72 -12.30 -12.82
CA ALA A 371 2.69 -13.76 -12.62
C ALA A 371 2.23 -14.11 -11.20
N LEU A 372 2.71 -13.39 -10.17
CA LEU A 372 2.30 -13.59 -8.78
C LEU A 372 0.80 -13.33 -8.61
N LYS A 373 0.28 -12.25 -9.19
CA LYS A 373 -1.15 -11.91 -9.19
C LYS A 373 -1.99 -13.05 -9.75
N GLU A 374 -1.60 -13.54 -10.92
CA GLU A 374 -2.32 -14.60 -11.61
C GLU A 374 -2.26 -15.92 -10.84
N CYS A 375 -1.16 -16.20 -10.13
CA CYS A 375 -1.07 -17.35 -9.24
C CYS A 375 -2.02 -17.25 -8.06
N ILE A 376 -2.03 -16.12 -7.34
CA ILE A 376 -2.93 -15.90 -6.20
C ILE A 376 -4.40 -15.97 -6.64
N ARG A 377 -4.74 -15.32 -7.75
CA ARG A 377 -6.09 -15.32 -8.33
C ARG A 377 -6.53 -16.72 -8.78
N ALA A 378 -5.64 -17.50 -9.36
CA ALA A 378 -5.95 -18.87 -9.77
C ALA A 378 -6.21 -19.78 -8.57
N LEU A 379 -5.45 -19.60 -7.48
CA LEU A 379 -5.65 -20.32 -6.22
C LEU A 379 -6.97 -19.95 -5.54
N GLY A 380 -7.28 -18.64 -5.44
CA GLY A 380 -8.55 -18.17 -4.87
C GLY A 380 -9.78 -18.66 -5.63
N ARG A 381 -9.65 -18.93 -6.94
CA ARG A 381 -10.73 -19.47 -7.79
C ARG A 381 -10.66 -21.00 -8.00
N ASN A 382 -9.77 -21.71 -7.30
CA ASN A 382 -9.54 -23.14 -7.45
C ASN A 382 -9.38 -23.60 -8.93
N LYS A 383 -8.66 -22.82 -9.74
CA LYS A 383 -8.40 -23.20 -11.14
C LYS A 383 -7.52 -24.46 -11.21
N PRO A 384 -7.79 -25.39 -12.14
CA PRO A 384 -7.04 -26.64 -12.27
C PRO A 384 -5.57 -26.42 -12.66
N HIS A 385 -5.27 -25.35 -13.41
CA HIS A 385 -3.91 -24.98 -13.77
C HIS A 385 -3.55 -23.59 -13.23
N THR A 386 -2.49 -23.53 -12.42
CA THR A 386 -1.91 -22.30 -11.89
C THR A 386 -0.55 -22.02 -12.54
N PRO A 387 -0.31 -20.83 -13.13
CA PRO A 387 0.84 -20.57 -13.99
C PRO A 387 2.15 -20.28 -13.23
N PHE A 388 2.56 -21.15 -12.31
CA PHE A 388 3.76 -20.93 -11.49
C PHE A 388 5.05 -20.81 -12.30
N ARG A 389 5.09 -21.34 -13.53
CA ARG A 389 6.26 -21.27 -14.42
C ARG A 389 6.45 -19.90 -15.09
N ALA A 390 5.50 -18.98 -14.99
CA ALA A 390 5.53 -17.68 -15.68
C ALA A 390 6.68 -16.75 -15.24
N SER A 391 7.19 -16.90 -14.02
CA SER A 391 8.34 -16.14 -13.52
C SER A 391 9.20 -16.96 -12.55
N LYS A 392 10.46 -16.56 -12.34
CA LYS A 392 11.30 -17.21 -11.31
C LYS A 392 10.78 -17.00 -9.89
N LEU A 393 10.15 -15.86 -9.61
CA LEU A 393 9.51 -15.60 -8.32
C LEU A 393 8.41 -16.63 -8.06
N THR A 394 7.46 -16.78 -8.99
CA THR A 394 6.36 -17.75 -8.84
C THR A 394 6.82 -19.20 -8.85
N GLN A 395 7.91 -19.52 -9.57
CA GLN A 395 8.51 -20.86 -9.51
C GLN A 395 9.03 -21.15 -8.10
N VAL A 396 9.82 -20.24 -7.53
CA VAL A 396 10.39 -20.40 -6.18
C VAL A 396 9.30 -20.47 -5.10
N LEU A 397 8.19 -19.75 -5.28
CA LEU A 397 7.09 -19.71 -4.32
C LEU A 397 6.03 -20.80 -4.50
N ARG A 398 6.17 -21.66 -5.52
CA ARG A 398 5.19 -22.69 -5.86
C ARG A 398 4.76 -23.52 -4.65
N ASP A 399 5.74 -24.06 -3.91
CA ASP A 399 5.48 -24.93 -2.77
C ASP A 399 4.71 -24.20 -1.65
N SER A 400 4.94 -22.90 -1.47
CA SER A 400 4.23 -22.09 -0.47
C SER A 400 2.75 -21.89 -0.78
N PHE A 401 2.34 -22.08 -2.03
CA PHE A 401 0.97 -21.81 -2.48
C PHE A 401 0.14 -23.09 -2.69
N ILE A 402 0.77 -24.19 -3.11
CA ILE A 402 0.07 -25.45 -3.42
C ILE A 402 -0.01 -26.38 -2.21
N GLY A 403 0.90 -26.25 -1.23
CA GLY A 403 0.94 -27.17 -0.08
C GLY A 403 -0.40 -27.26 0.68
N GLU A 404 -0.78 -28.47 1.07
CA GLU A 404 -2.02 -28.72 1.84
C GLU A 404 -2.03 -27.91 3.15
N ASN A 405 -0.89 -27.88 3.85
CA ASN A 405 -0.66 -27.04 5.03
C ASN A 405 0.18 -25.80 4.66
N SER A 406 -0.34 -24.96 3.78
CA SER A 406 0.32 -23.71 3.41
C SER A 406 -0.53 -22.47 3.74
N ARG A 407 0.13 -21.46 4.30
CA ARG A 407 -0.50 -20.17 4.66
C ARG A 407 0.33 -19.02 4.12
N THR A 408 -0.35 -18.01 3.60
CA THR A 408 0.29 -16.86 2.96
C THR A 408 -0.27 -15.56 3.52
N CYS A 409 0.60 -14.57 3.75
CA CYS A 409 0.23 -13.20 4.08
C CYS A 409 0.82 -12.21 3.07
N MET A 410 0.01 -11.28 2.60
CA MET A 410 0.39 -10.16 1.75
C MET A 410 0.29 -8.87 2.57
N ILE A 411 1.39 -8.12 2.68
CA ILE A 411 1.42 -6.79 3.28
C ILE A 411 1.56 -5.75 2.17
N ALA A 412 0.47 -5.12 1.76
CA ALA A 412 0.45 -4.04 0.78
C ALA A 412 0.83 -2.71 1.46
N THR A 413 2.02 -2.17 1.17
CA THR A 413 2.49 -0.89 1.71
C THR A 413 2.15 0.25 0.75
N ILE A 414 1.53 1.32 1.28
CA ILE A 414 1.04 2.46 0.50
C ILE A 414 1.64 3.79 0.97
N SER A 415 1.81 4.72 0.03
CA SER A 415 2.28 6.08 0.29
C SER A 415 1.07 7.02 0.46
N PRO A 416 1.04 7.89 1.49
CA PRO A 416 -0.12 8.74 1.75
C PRO A 416 -0.24 9.96 0.83
N GLY A 417 0.85 10.37 0.19
CA GLY A 417 0.91 11.61 -0.59
C GLY A 417 0.02 11.62 -1.82
N MET A 418 -0.58 12.77 -2.12
CA MET A 418 -1.42 13.00 -3.29
C MET A 418 -0.67 12.71 -4.60
N THR A 419 0.63 13.01 -4.64
CA THR A 419 1.51 12.67 -5.78
C THR A 419 1.61 11.17 -6.06
N SER A 420 1.39 10.34 -5.04
CA SER A 420 1.43 8.87 -5.12
C SER A 420 0.04 8.24 -5.23
N CYS A 421 -1.02 9.03 -5.44
CA CYS A 421 -2.41 8.55 -5.42
C CYS A 421 -2.67 7.45 -6.46
N GLU A 422 -2.20 7.61 -7.71
CA GLU A 422 -2.37 6.60 -8.77
C GLU A 422 -1.68 5.27 -8.40
N ASN A 423 -0.43 5.33 -7.94
CA ASN A 423 0.34 4.16 -7.51
C ASN A 423 -0.29 3.46 -6.29
N THR A 424 -0.86 4.23 -5.38
CA THR A 424 -1.61 3.72 -4.23
C THR A 424 -2.88 2.99 -4.67
N LEU A 425 -3.68 3.58 -5.56
CA LEU A 425 -4.86 2.93 -6.13
C LEU A 425 -4.51 1.64 -6.87
N ASN A 426 -3.43 1.62 -7.65
CA ASN A 426 -2.95 0.41 -8.33
C ASN A 426 -2.58 -0.69 -7.32
N THR A 427 -1.91 -0.31 -6.23
CA THR A 427 -1.52 -1.24 -5.15
C THR A 427 -2.74 -1.81 -4.43
N LEU A 428 -3.71 -0.96 -4.07
CA LEU A 428 -4.94 -1.36 -3.38
C LEU A 428 -5.83 -2.25 -4.26
N ARG A 429 -6.00 -1.89 -5.54
CA ARG A 429 -6.76 -2.72 -6.50
C ARG A 429 -6.11 -4.09 -6.70
N TYR A 430 -4.78 -4.15 -6.72
CA TYR A 430 -4.05 -5.41 -6.78
C TYR A 430 -4.32 -6.27 -5.53
N ALA A 431 -4.17 -5.67 -4.34
CA ALA A 431 -4.41 -6.36 -3.07
C ALA A 431 -5.85 -6.86 -2.96
N ASN A 432 -6.83 -6.01 -3.30
CA ASN A 432 -8.25 -6.35 -3.27
C ASN A 432 -8.58 -7.52 -4.22
N SER A 433 -7.94 -7.58 -5.39
CA SER A 433 -8.12 -8.71 -6.33
C SER A 433 -7.46 -10.03 -5.87
N SER A 434 -6.59 -9.96 -4.87
CA SER A 434 -5.89 -11.10 -4.27
C SER A 434 -6.66 -11.69 -3.07
N GLU A 435 -7.64 -10.94 -2.56
CA GLU A 435 -8.54 -11.41 -1.53
C GLU A 435 -9.49 -12.47 -2.12
N SER A 436 -9.62 -13.59 -1.42
CA SER A 436 -10.44 -14.73 -1.83
C SER A 436 -11.76 -14.79 -1.06
N SER A 437 -12.28 -13.64 -0.59
CA SER A 437 -13.45 -13.59 0.28
C SER A 437 -14.75 -13.48 -0.52
N PRO A 438 -15.82 -14.23 -0.17
CA PRO A 438 -17.13 -14.18 -0.81
C PRO A 438 -17.86 -12.83 -0.65
N HIS A 439 -17.32 -11.90 0.14
CA HIS A 439 -17.92 -10.57 0.35
C HIS A 439 -17.71 -9.59 -0.81
N ALA A 440 -16.87 -9.93 -1.81
CA ALA A 440 -16.66 -9.10 -3.00
C ALA A 440 -17.86 -9.09 -4.00
N HIS A 441 -18.98 -9.73 -3.66
CA HIS A 441 -20.16 -9.85 -4.53
C HIS A 441 -21.41 -9.08 -4.04
N TYR A 442 -21.28 -8.22 -3.04
CA TYR A 442 -22.35 -7.28 -2.67
C TYR A 442 -21.96 -5.84 -2.99
N GLU A 443 -21.92 -5.51 -4.28
CA GLU A 443 -22.25 -4.17 -4.79
C GLU A 443 -23.14 -4.29 -6.02
#